data_AF-A0A4R5D2D3-F1
#
_entry.id   AF-A0A4R5D2D3-F1
#
_cell.length_a   1.000
_cell.length_b   1.000
_cell.length_c   1.000
_cell.angle_alpha   90.00
_cell.angle_beta   90.00
_cell.angle_gamma   90.00
#
_symmetry.space_group_name_H-M   'P 1'
#
loop_
_entity.id
_entity.type
_entity.pdbx_description
1 polymer ?
#
loop_
_entity_poly.entity_id
_entity_poly.type
_entity_poly.pdbx_seq_one_letter_code
_entity_poly.pdbx_strand_id
1 'polypeptide(L)'
;MDFSLLSQFLPTGLLLHFDVVDFKELGDLSTKKDCFYIYLDEKNQLPLGFNSSDYESKGFFDRTIIQDFPIRGKAVYLCIKRRRWRNKFDKSIEIKSDYSFITEGSKLTIELSDFLKGTGRDPRRYDK
;
A
#
# COMPACT_ATOMS: atom_id res chain seq x y z
N MET A 1 -13.36 -5.94 14.05
CA MET A 1 -12.13 -6.74 13.91
C MET A 1 -10.99 -5.94 14.51
N ASP A 2 -10.10 -6.58 15.24
CA ASP A 2 -8.89 -5.91 15.75
C ASP A 2 -7.80 -5.96 14.69
N PHE A 3 -7.42 -4.79 14.17
CA PHE A 3 -6.39 -4.64 13.14
C PHE A 3 -5.05 -4.16 13.72
N SER A 4 -4.90 -4.15 15.05
CA SER A 4 -3.70 -3.68 15.75
C SER A 4 -2.42 -4.34 15.24
N LEU A 5 -2.47 -5.63 14.91
CA LEU A 5 -1.32 -6.37 14.38
C LEU A 5 -0.91 -5.98 12.95
N LEU A 6 -1.85 -5.49 12.12
CA LEU A 6 -1.50 -5.06 10.76
C LEU A 6 -0.56 -3.87 10.76
N SER A 7 -0.61 -3.03 11.80
CA SER A 7 0.33 -1.92 11.98
C SER A 7 1.80 -2.37 12.07
N GLN A 8 2.06 -3.62 12.46
CA GLN A 8 3.41 -4.19 12.58
C GLN A 8 3.96 -4.69 11.24
N PHE A 9 3.09 -5.00 10.29
CA PHE A 9 3.47 -5.54 8.97
C PHE A 9 3.44 -4.49 7.87
N LEU A 10 2.62 -3.45 8.03
CA LEU A 10 2.50 -2.37 7.05
C LEU A 10 3.64 -1.36 7.21
N PRO A 11 4.01 -0.66 6.12
CA PRO A 11 4.95 0.44 6.17
C PRO A 11 4.61 1.47 7.27
N THR A 12 5.63 1.92 7.99
CA THR A 12 5.47 2.92 9.05
C THR A 12 4.84 4.19 8.47
N GLY A 13 3.85 4.74 9.18
CA GLY A 13 3.13 5.95 8.75
C GLY A 13 2.00 5.71 7.75
N LEU A 14 1.85 4.51 7.16
CA LEU A 14 0.76 4.23 6.22
C LEU A 14 -0.62 4.41 6.88
N LEU A 15 -0.79 3.85 8.08
CA LEU A 15 -2.04 3.93 8.85
C LEU A 15 -2.33 5.32 9.44
N LEU A 16 -1.40 6.29 9.31
CA LEU A 16 -1.70 7.68 9.63
C LEU A 16 -2.69 8.25 8.59
N HIS A 17 -2.53 7.87 7.31
CA HIS A 17 -3.31 8.39 6.19
C HIS A 17 -4.47 7.48 5.76
N PHE A 18 -4.37 6.18 6.04
CA PHE A 18 -5.35 5.19 5.61
C PHE A 18 -5.99 4.46 6.79
N ASP A 19 -7.26 4.12 6.64
CA ASP A 19 -7.98 3.20 7.52
C ASP A 19 -8.03 1.81 6.89
N VAL A 20 -7.80 0.78 7.70
CA VAL A 20 -8.04 -0.61 7.28
C VAL A 20 -9.53 -0.87 7.32
N VAL A 21 -10.11 -1.13 6.15
CA VAL A 21 -11.55 -1.38 6.00
C VAL A 21 -11.85 -2.87 6.03
N ASP A 22 -10.96 -3.68 5.45
CA ASP A 22 -11.19 -5.11 5.32
C ASP A 22 -9.87 -5.88 5.14
N PHE A 23 -9.89 -7.14 5.50
CA PHE A 23 -8.78 -8.07 5.32
C PHE A 23 -9.33 -9.40 4.81
N LYS A 24 -8.85 -9.84 3.65
CA LYS A 24 -9.28 -11.11 3.04
C LYS A 24 -8.09 -11.98 2.73
N GLU A 25 -8.22 -13.24 3.10
CA GLU A 25 -7.35 -14.29 2.63
C GLU A 25 -8.04 -15.00 1.47
N LEU A 26 -7.42 -14.97 0.29
CA LEU A 26 -7.96 -15.54 -0.93
C LEU A 26 -6.95 -16.49 -1.55
N GLY A 27 -7.40 -17.67 -1.97
CA GLY A 27 -6.57 -18.59 -2.74
C GLY A 27 -6.32 -18.04 -4.14
N ASP A 28 -5.05 -17.92 -4.54
CA ASP A 28 -4.68 -17.69 -5.92
C ASP A 28 -4.72 -19.01 -6.70
N LEU A 29 -5.61 -19.07 -7.69
CA LEU A 29 -5.78 -20.25 -8.55
C LEU A 29 -4.53 -20.53 -9.41
N SER A 30 -3.73 -19.50 -9.72
CA SER A 30 -2.52 -19.64 -10.53
C SER A 30 -1.39 -20.30 -9.74
N THR A 31 -1.15 -19.82 -8.51
CA THR A 31 -0.05 -20.31 -7.68
C THR A 31 -0.45 -21.41 -6.70
N LYS A 32 -1.76 -21.71 -6.59
CA LYS A 32 -2.35 -22.62 -5.58
C LYS A 32 -1.95 -22.27 -4.14
N LYS A 33 -1.71 -20.99 -3.87
CA LYS A 33 -1.29 -20.47 -2.56
C LYS A 33 -2.28 -19.42 -2.09
N ASP A 34 -2.43 -19.31 -0.79
CA ASP A 34 -3.21 -18.24 -0.19
C ASP A 34 -2.48 -16.90 -0.34
N CYS A 35 -3.25 -15.86 -0.61
CA CYS A 35 -2.82 -14.48 -0.77
C CYS A 35 -3.62 -13.60 0.20
N PHE A 36 -2.96 -12.58 0.74
CA PHE A 36 -3.59 -11.60 1.61
C PHE A 36 -3.96 -10.35 0.82
N TYR A 37 -5.20 -9.91 0.99
CA TYR A 37 -5.74 -8.68 0.44
C TYR A 37 -6.11 -7.76 1.59
N ILE A 38 -5.39 -6.64 1.72
CA ILE A 38 -5.61 -5.63 2.75
C ILE A 38 -6.28 -4.43 2.09
N TYR A 39 -7.52 -4.15 2.47
CA TYR A 39 -8.30 -3.06 1.92
C TYR A 39 -8.13 -1.81 2.76
N LEU A 40 -7.57 -0.77 2.14
CA LEU A 40 -7.23 0.50 2.74
C LEU A 40 -8.03 1.60 2.05
N ASP A 41 -8.72 2.42 2.84
CA ASP A 41 -9.43 3.60 2.33
C ASP A 41 -8.82 4.86 2.97
N GLU A 42 -8.59 5.89 2.16
CA GLU A 42 -7.94 7.12 2.59
C GLU A 42 -8.84 7.93 3.55
N LYS A 43 -8.25 8.34 4.67
CA LYS A 43 -8.91 9.23 5.63
C LYS A 43 -9.31 10.53 4.96
N ASN A 44 -10.40 11.13 5.44
CA ASN A 44 -10.82 12.44 4.94
C ASN A 44 -9.99 13.58 5.57
N GLN A 45 -8.69 13.57 5.29
CA GLN A 45 -7.74 14.59 5.73
C GLN A 45 -7.13 15.22 4.49
N LEU A 46 -7.39 16.52 4.28
CA LEU A 46 -6.83 17.25 3.16
C LEU A 46 -5.30 17.35 3.31
N PRO A 47 -4.55 17.24 2.20
CA PRO A 47 -3.11 17.45 2.22
C PRO A 47 -2.75 18.83 2.77
N LEU A 48 -1.57 18.92 3.40
CA LEU A 48 -1.01 20.19 3.87
C LEU A 48 -0.96 21.21 2.73
N GLY A 49 -1.47 22.42 2.99
CA GLY A 49 -1.54 23.51 2.01
C GLY A 49 -2.92 23.73 1.39
N PHE A 50 -3.91 22.85 1.64
CA PHE A 50 -5.29 23.05 1.19
C PHE A 50 -6.23 23.36 2.35
N ASN A 51 -7.12 24.33 2.14
CA ASN A 51 -8.10 24.72 3.15
C ASN A 51 -9.38 23.88 3.03
N SER A 52 -9.79 23.24 4.12
CA SER A 52 -11.04 22.45 4.19
C SER A 52 -12.31 23.25 3.86
N SER A 53 -12.25 24.58 3.98
CA SER A 53 -13.32 25.49 3.60
C SER A 53 -13.58 25.46 2.09
N ASP A 54 -12.54 25.30 1.29
CA ASP A 54 -12.58 25.47 -0.17
C ASP A 54 -12.84 24.16 -0.91
N TYR A 55 -12.73 23.02 -0.22
CA TYR A 55 -12.81 21.69 -0.81
C TYR A 55 -13.89 20.84 -0.14
N GLU A 56 -14.57 20.02 -0.94
CA GLU A 56 -15.52 19.01 -0.47
C GLU A 56 -15.05 17.60 -0.87
N SER A 57 -15.29 16.63 0.01
CA SER A 57 -15.05 15.22 -0.30
C SER A 57 -16.12 14.73 -1.27
N LYS A 58 -15.71 14.36 -2.48
CA LYS A 58 -16.58 13.83 -3.55
C LYS A 58 -16.53 12.30 -3.64
N GLY A 59 -16.11 11.64 -2.57
CA GLY A 59 -15.97 10.19 -2.49
C GLY A 59 -14.54 9.72 -2.74
N PHE A 60 -14.39 8.65 -3.52
CA PHE A 60 -13.10 7.99 -3.75
C PHE A 60 -12.84 7.80 -5.25
N PHE A 61 -11.56 7.71 -5.61
CA PHE A 61 -11.12 7.19 -6.88
C PHE A 61 -11.22 5.66 -6.92
N ASP A 62 -11.03 5.09 -8.10
CA ASP A 62 -10.98 3.65 -8.30
C ASP A 62 -9.88 3.01 -7.45
N ARG A 63 -10.15 1.79 -7.00
CA ARG A 63 -9.25 1.04 -6.13
C ARG A 63 -8.01 0.63 -6.93
N THR A 64 -6.85 1.02 -6.43
CA THR A 64 -5.55 0.59 -6.97
C THR A 64 -5.04 -0.59 -6.16
N ILE A 65 -4.45 -1.58 -6.82
CA ILE A 65 -3.87 -2.75 -6.16
C ILE A 65 -2.36 -2.65 -6.28
N ILE A 66 -1.67 -2.69 -5.14
CA ILE A 66 -0.21 -2.65 -5.06
C ILE A 66 0.26 -3.94 -4.39
N GLN A 67 1.30 -4.56 -4.93
CA GLN A 67 1.92 -5.72 -4.30
C GLN A 67 2.94 -5.25 -3.25
N ASP A 68 2.85 -5.83 -2.05
CA ASP A 68 3.80 -5.62 -0.95
C ASP A 68 4.64 -6.88 -0.71
N PHE A 69 5.56 -6.84 0.26
CA PHE A 69 6.40 -7.98 0.59
C PHE A 69 5.57 -9.20 0.99
N PRO A 70 5.90 -10.39 0.45
CA PRO A 70 5.19 -11.60 0.80
C PRO A 70 5.42 -11.95 2.27
N ILE A 71 4.33 -12.26 2.99
CA ILE A 71 4.38 -12.66 4.39
C ILE A 71 4.24 -14.19 4.43
N ARG A 72 5.28 -14.87 4.95
CA ARG A 72 5.30 -16.34 5.10
C ARG A 72 4.98 -17.11 3.82
N GLY A 73 5.46 -16.59 2.67
CA GLY A 73 5.27 -17.22 1.37
C GLY A 73 3.90 -16.96 0.71
N LYS A 74 3.03 -16.17 1.37
CA LYS A 74 1.76 -15.66 0.84
C LYS A 74 2.00 -14.28 0.24
N ALA A 75 1.53 -14.06 -0.98
CA ALA A 75 1.61 -12.73 -1.59
C ALA A 75 0.69 -11.77 -0.84
N VAL A 76 1.11 -10.52 -0.68
CA VAL A 76 0.34 -9.48 0.00
C VAL A 76 -0.01 -8.40 -0.99
N TYR A 77 -1.29 -8.05 -1.04
CA TYR A 77 -1.83 -7.03 -1.92
C TYR A 77 -2.51 -5.94 -1.08
N LEU A 78 -2.00 -4.72 -1.23
CA LEU A 78 -2.60 -3.51 -0.68
C LEU A 78 -3.60 -2.96 -1.69
N CYS A 79 -4.88 -3.14 -1.39
CA CYS A 79 -6.01 -2.60 -2.11
C CYS A 79 -6.26 -1.17 -1.60
N ILE A 80 -5.81 -0.13 -2.30
CA ILE A 80 -5.91 1.26 -1.83
C ILE A 80 -7.02 2.02 -2.57
N LYS A 81 -7.94 2.65 -1.83
CA LYS A 81 -8.86 3.66 -2.35
C LYS A 81 -8.45 5.04 -1.88
N ARG A 82 -8.21 5.94 -2.84
CA ARG A 82 -7.82 7.32 -2.57
C ARG A 82 -9.04 8.24 -2.53
N ARG A 83 -9.04 9.21 -1.62
CA ARG A 83 -10.11 10.20 -1.49
C ARG A 83 -10.02 11.19 -2.65
N ARG A 84 -11.17 11.62 -3.12
CA ARG A 84 -11.31 12.64 -4.16
C ARG A 84 -11.87 13.90 -3.53
N TRP A 85 -11.10 14.99 -3.57
CA TRP A 85 -11.57 16.30 -3.16
C TRP A 85 -11.81 17.17 -4.37
N ARG A 86 -12.90 17.94 -4.34
CA ARG A 86 -13.28 18.88 -5.38
C ARG A 86 -13.30 20.28 -4.79
N ASN A 87 -12.77 21.27 -5.51
CA ASN A 87 -12.92 22.66 -5.10
C ASN A 87 -14.41 23.07 -5.23
N LYS A 88 -14.92 23.80 -4.24
CA LYS A 88 -16.31 24.27 -4.20
C LYS A 88 -16.59 25.41 -5.17
N PHE A 89 -15.58 26.24 -5.44
CA PHE A 89 -15.66 27.40 -6.34
C PHE A 89 -15.39 27.01 -7.78
N ASP A 90 -14.31 26.26 -8.02
CA ASP A 90 -13.99 25.72 -9.35
C ASP A 90 -14.13 24.20 -9.38
N LYS A 91 -15.29 23.77 -9.87
CA LYS A 91 -15.65 22.38 -10.02
C LYS A 91 -14.76 21.60 -11.00
N SER A 92 -13.89 22.24 -11.78
CA SER A 92 -12.91 21.56 -12.63
C SER A 92 -11.66 21.12 -11.87
N ILE A 93 -11.39 21.73 -10.70
CA ILE A 93 -10.21 21.46 -9.89
C ILE A 93 -10.49 20.31 -8.94
N GLU A 94 -9.75 19.22 -9.13
CA GLU A 94 -9.80 18.04 -8.27
C GLU A 94 -8.41 17.72 -7.72
N ILE A 95 -8.38 17.37 -6.44
CA ILE A 95 -7.15 17.07 -5.72
C ILE A 95 -7.13 15.59 -5.36
N LYS A 96 -5.92 15.03 -5.46
CA LYS A 96 -5.55 13.71 -4.96
C LYS A 96 -4.25 13.84 -4.16
N SER A 97 -4.14 13.15 -3.04
CA SER A 97 -2.93 13.16 -2.21
C SER A 97 -1.79 12.38 -2.88
N ASP A 98 -0.61 12.96 -3.08
CA ASP A 98 0.52 12.21 -3.63
C ASP A 98 1.12 11.26 -2.58
N TYR A 99 1.26 9.98 -2.93
CA TYR A 99 1.68 8.89 -2.04
C TYR A 99 2.98 8.22 -2.51
N SER A 100 3.77 8.93 -3.31
CA SER A 100 5.08 8.49 -3.79
C SER A 100 6.00 7.98 -2.66
N PHE A 101 5.87 8.51 -1.43
CA PHE A 101 6.64 8.07 -0.25
C PHE A 101 6.43 6.60 0.16
N ILE A 102 5.28 5.98 -0.18
CA ILE A 102 5.04 4.56 0.15
C ILE A 102 6.08 3.66 -0.53
N THR A 103 6.63 4.10 -1.68
CA THR A 103 7.66 3.35 -2.43
C THR A 103 9.03 3.31 -1.73
N GLU A 104 9.31 4.24 -0.82
CA GLU A 104 10.62 4.29 -0.14
C GLU A 104 10.74 3.28 1.01
N GLY A 105 9.62 2.98 1.68
CA GLY A 105 9.57 2.02 2.79
C GLY A 105 9.60 0.54 2.36
N SER A 106 9.31 0.25 1.09
CA SER A 106 9.33 -1.11 0.53
C SER A 106 10.71 -1.53 0.00
N LYS A 107 11.78 -0.80 0.31
CA LYS A 107 13.15 -1.20 -0.04
C LYS A 107 13.62 -2.28 0.95
N LEU A 108 14.11 -3.41 0.43
CA LEU A 108 14.81 -4.42 1.24
C LEU A 108 15.88 -3.74 2.10
N THR A 109 15.97 -4.09 3.39
CA THR A 109 17.09 -3.62 4.20
C THR A 109 18.41 -4.08 3.58
N ILE A 110 19.44 -3.26 3.68
CA ILE A 110 20.76 -3.56 3.09
C ILE A 110 21.25 -4.93 3.60
N GLU A 111 21.12 -5.18 4.90
CA GLU A 111 21.49 -6.46 5.52
C GLU A 111 20.72 -7.66 4.97
N LEU A 112 19.40 -7.54 4.74
CA LEU A 112 18.60 -8.64 4.21
C LEU A 112 18.82 -8.83 2.71
N SER A 113 19.07 -7.74 1.96
CA SER A 113 19.52 -7.80 0.57
C SER A 113 20.87 -8.51 0.46
N ASP A 114 21.82 -8.19 1.34
CA ASP A 114 23.16 -8.76 1.35
C ASP A 114 23.16 -10.21 1.84
N PHE A 115 22.31 -10.56 2.81
CA PHE A 115 22.04 -11.94 3.19
C PHE A 115 21.49 -12.76 2.00
N LEU A 116 20.46 -12.25 1.31
CA LEU A 116 19.88 -12.93 0.15
C LEU A 116 20.90 -13.08 -0.99
N LYS A 117 21.71 -12.04 -1.28
CA LYS A 117 22.82 -12.13 -2.24
C LYS A 117 23.87 -13.15 -1.80
N GLY A 118 24.13 -13.27 -0.50
CA GLY A 118 25.03 -14.27 0.09
C GLY A 118 24.53 -15.70 -0.10
N THR A 119 23.22 -15.93 0.05
CA THR A 119 22.58 -17.25 -0.16
C THR A 119 22.38 -17.62 -1.64
N GLY A 120 22.39 -16.64 -2.55
CA GLY A 120 22.20 -16.83 -3.99
C GLY A 120 23.47 -17.17 -4.78
N ARG A 121 24.65 -17.17 -4.15
CA ARG A 121 25.91 -17.58 -4.76
C ARG A 121 26.03 -19.11 -4.75
N ASP A 122 25.23 -19.78 -5.57
CA ASP A 122 25.57 -21.14 -6.02
C ASP A 122 26.64 -21.00 -7.12
N PRO A 123 27.91 -21.41 -6.88
CA PRO A 123 28.97 -21.31 -7.87
C PRO A 123 28.67 -22.06 -9.17
N ARG A 124 27.74 -23.03 -9.15
CA ARG A 124 27.45 -23.94 -10.27
C ARG A 124 26.53 -23.35 -11.33
N ARG A 125 25.99 -22.13 -11.15
CA ARG A 125 25.02 -21.54 -12.08
C ARG A 125 25.63 -20.75 -13.24
N TYR A 126 26.92 -20.45 -13.20
CA TYR A 126 27.61 -19.67 -14.24
C TYR A 126 28.71 -20.42 -14.99
N ASP A 127 28.97 -21.68 -14.65
CA ASP A 127 29.85 -22.54 -15.45
C ASP A 127 29.03 -23.18 -16.58
N LYS A 128 28.84 -22.44 -17.67
CA LYS A 128 28.60 -23.01 -18.99
C LYS A 128 29.11 -22.09 -20.10
#